data_AF-A0A1U9N995-F1
#
_entry.id   AF-A0A1U9N995-F1
#
_cell.length_a   1.000
_cell.length_b   1.000
_cell.length_c   1.000
_cell.angle_alpha   90.00
_cell.angle_beta   90.00
_cell.angle_gamma   90.00
#
_symmetry.space_group_name_H-M   'P 1'
#
loop_
_entity.id
_entity.type
_entity.pdbx_description
1 polymer ?
#
loop_
_entity_poly.entity_id
_entity_poly.type
_entity_poly.pdbx_seq_one_letter_code
_entity_poly.pdbx_strand_id
1 'polypeptide(L)'
;MKEQLAALSRLASLRSTKVQQMLGRVTYQQNLCQRYRNNIIGLNRLCSFTVPMTTPLQRNNQQQYKATLHKMVELQQRELALAEENLARIQVELMAAMRSEKIVAHVIDAKMAQWQQQLNQQEQKIQDGLAAQSWWRAQG
;
A
#
# COMPACT_ATOMS: atom_id res chain seq x y z
N MET A 1 -15.71 23.27 15.57
CA MET A 1 -15.68 21.80 15.74
C MET A 1 -16.19 21.07 14.50
N LYS A 2 -17.43 21.31 14.02
CA LYS A 2 -17.99 20.72 12.79
C LYS A 2 -17.09 20.87 11.56
N GLU A 3 -16.63 22.08 11.27
CA GLU A 3 -15.75 22.36 10.13
C GLU A 3 -14.38 21.65 10.23
N GLN A 4 -13.83 21.57 11.44
CA GLN A 4 -12.57 20.87 11.69
C GLN A 4 -12.71 19.36 11.43
N LEU A 5 -13.81 18.74 11.86
CA LEU A 5 -14.08 17.33 11.55
C LEU A 5 -14.36 17.10 10.07
N ALA A 6 -15.04 18.04 9.39
CA ALA A 6 -15.21 17.97 7.94
C ALA A 6 -13.86 18.03 7.21
N ALA A 7 -12.94 18.91 7.64
CA ALA A 7 -11.60 18.98 7.09
C ALA A 7 -10.79 17.70 7.36
N LEU A 8 -10.86 17.14 8.58
CA LEU A 8 -10.20 15.88 8.92
C LEU A 8 -10.76 14.69 8.14
N SER A 9 -12.08 14.65 7.93
CA SER A 9 -12.72 13.62 7.09
C SER A 9 -12.21 13.66 5.65
N ARG A 10 -12.13 14.86 5.05
CA ARG A 10 -11.52 15.03 3.71
C ARG A 10 -10.07 14.57 3.68
N LEU A 11 -9.29 14.90 4.71
CA LEU A 11 -7.91 14.44 4.84
C LEU A 11 -7.84 12.91 4.94
N ALA A 12 -8.72 12.27 5.70
CA ALA A 12 -8.79 10.82 5.80
C ALA A 12 -9.08 10.18 4.43
N SER A 13 -10.03 10.72 3.67
CA SER A 13 -10.32 10.26 2.30
C SER A 13 -9.10 10.35 1.37
N LEU A 14 -8.33 11.45 1.47
CA LEU A 14 -7.10 11.63 0.70
C LEU A 14 -6.02 10.61 1.10
N ARG A 15 -5.86 10.35 2.40
CA ARG A 15 -4.90 9.35 2.89
C ARG A 15 -5.29 7.93 2.48
N SER A 16 -6.57 7.60 2.55
CA SER A 16 -7.06 6.28 2.13
C SER A 16 -6.86 6.05 0.64
N THR A 17 -7.19 7.06 -0.18
CA THR A 17 -6.90 7.03 -1.63
C THR A 17 -5.42 6.81 -1.91
N LYS A 18 -4.52 7.48 -1.17
CA LYS A 18 -3.08 7.29 -1.31
C LYS A 18 -2.65 5.86 -0.96
N VAL A 19 -3.19 5.26 0.09
CA VAL A 19 -2.91 3.86 0.46
C VAL A 19 -3.35 2.92 -0.65
N GLN A 20 -4.56 3.08 -1.19
CA GLN A 20 -5.06 2.27 -2.31
C GLN A 20 -4.17 2.36 -3.55
N GLN A 21 -3.73 3.58 -3.91
CA GLN A 21 -2.79 3.78 -5.01
C GLN A 21 -1.44 3.07 -4.76
N MET A 22 -0.92 3.12 -3.52
CA MET A 22 0.34 2.45 -3.18
C MET A 22 0.19 0.93 -3.21
N LEU A 23 -0.92 0.38 -2.73
CA LEU A 23 -1.23 -1.04 -2.85
C LEU A 23 -1.24 -1.48 -4.32
N GLY A 24 -1.89 -0.73 -5.20
CA GLY A 24 -1.87 -0.99 -6.65
C GLY A 24 -0.45 -1.04 -7.23
N ARG A 25 0.42 -0.11 -6.83
CA ARG A 25 1.84 -0.10 -7.24
C ARG A 25 2.63 -1.29 -6.70
N VAL A 26 2.43 -1.68 -5.43
CA VAL A 26 3.05 -2.87 -4.84
C VAL A 26 2.64 -4.12 -5.62
N THR A 27 1.34 -4.31 -5.84
CA THR A 27 0.81 -5.48 -6.57
C THR A 27 1.39 -5.55 -7.99
N TYR A 28 1.43 -4.42 -8.70
CA TYR A 28 2.05 -4.36 -10.02
C TYR A 28 3.51 -4.81 -9.98
N GLN A 29 4.29 -4.27 -9.04
CA GLN A 29 5.72 -4.57 -8.93
C GLN A 29 5.97 -6.03 -8.50
N GLN A 30 5.14 -6.59 -7.63
CA GLN A 30 5.19 -8.02 -7.26
C GLN A 30 4.96 -8.92 -8.47
N ASN A 31 3.94 -8.59 -9.28
CA ASN A 31 3.65 -9.33 -10.51
C ASN A 31 4.81 -9.24 -11.50
N LEU A 32 5.47 -8.09 -11.60
CA LEU A 32 6.66 -7.92 -12.43
C LEU A 32 7.82 -8.81 -11.96
N CYS A 33 8.12 -8.82 -10.66
CA CYS A 33 9.14 -9.72 -10.08
C CYS A 33 8.81 -11.19 -10.39
N GLN A 34 7.55 -11.59 -10.23
CA GLN A 34 7.13 -12.96 -10.52
C GLN A 34 7.30 -13.32 -12.00
N ARG A 35 7.00 -12.38 -12.92
CA ARG A 35 7.22 -12.59 -14.36
C ARG A 35 8.70 -12.83 -14.68
N TYR A 36 9.62 -12.03 -14.12
CA TYR A 36 11.04 -12.24 -14.31
C TYR A 36 11.51 -13.60 -13.78
N ARG A 37 11.06 -14.00 -12.58
CA ARG A 37 11.35 -15.34 -12.03
C ARG A 37 10.85 -16.46 -12.95
N ASN A 38 9.62 -16.34 -13.46
CA ASN A 38 9.05 -17.31 -14.38
C ASN A 38 9.84 -17.38 -15.70
N ASN A 39 10.27 -16.23 -16.23
CA ASN A 39 11.09 -16.16 -17.44
C ASN A 39 12.46 -16.83 -17.23
N ILE A 40 13.12 -16.58 -16.09
CA ILE A 40 14.40 -17.23 -15.75
C ILE A 40 14.23 -18.75 -15.72
N ILE A 41 13.17 -19.25 -15.08
CA ILE A 41 12.86 -20.69 -15.05
C ILE A 41 12.65 -21.22 -16.48
N GLY A 42 11.86 -20.53 -17.30
CA GLY A 42 11.58 -20.91 -18.68
C GLY A 42 12.84 -20.95 -19.55
N LEU A 43 13.66 -19.91 -19.49
CA LEU A 43 14.92 -19.82 -20.26
C LEU A 43 15.92 -20.88 -19.82
N ASN A 44 16.04 -21.16 -18.51
CA ASN A 44 16.90 -22.23 -18.02
C ASN A 44 16.44 -23.62 -18.49
N ARG A 45 15.12 -23.86 -18.57
CA ARG A 45 14.59 -25.10 -19.16
C ARG A 45 14.97 -25.19 -20.65
N LEU A 46 14.88 -24.10 -21.40
CA LEU A 46 15.31 -24.08 -22.81
C LEU A 46 16.82 -24.34 -22.96
N CYS A 47 17.66 -23.81 -22.07
CA CYS A 47 19.11 -24.09 -22.07
C CYS A 47 19.44 -25.58 -21.88
N SER A 48 18.63 -26.29 -21.10
CA SER A 48 18.79 -27.72 -20.83
C SER A 48 18.42 -28.61 -22.01
N PHE A 49 17.66 -28.09 -22.98
CA PHE A 49 17.26 -28.86 -24.16
C PHE A 49 18.45 -29.12 -25.09
N THR A 50 18.61 -30.38 -25.48
CA THR A 50 19.63 -30.82 -26.42
C THR A 50 19.01 -31.77 -27.43
N VAL A 51 19.25 -31.50 -28.70
CA VAL A 51 18.88 -32.38 -29.81
C VAL A 51 20.12 -33.07 -30.38
N PRO A 52 19.98 -34.28 -30.95
CA PRO A 52 21.05 -34.92 -31.69
C PRO A 52 21.56 -34.00 -32.82
N MET A 53 22.89 -33.84 -32.90
CA MET A 53 23.52 -32.99 -33.91
C MET A 53 24.48 -33.83 -34.76
N THR A 54 24.10 -34.07 -36.00
CA THR A 54 24.86 -34.91 -36.95
C THR A 54 25.77 -34.08 -37.86
N THR A 55 25.59 -32.76 -37.94
CA THR A 55 26.39 -31.87 -38.79
C THR A 55 27.11 -30.77 -37.99
N PRO A 56 28.25 -30.24 -38.51
CA PRO A 56 28.92 -29.08 -37.91
C PRO A 56 28.03 -27.83 -37.85
N LEU A 57 27.17 -27.63 -38.86
CA LEU A 57 26.23 -26.50 -38.89
C LEU A 57 25.21 -26.57 -37.75
N GLN A 58 24.64 -27.75 -37.47
CA GLN A 58 23.74 -27.95 -36.34
C GLN A 58 24.43 -27.66 -35.00
N ARG A 59 25.69 -28.08 -34.84
CA ARG A 59 26.49 -27.76 -33.65
C ARG A 59 26.72 -26.26 -33.47
N ASN A 60 27.07 -25.55 -34.53
CA ASN A 60 27.23 -24.10 -34.50
C ASN A 60 25.92 -23.40 -34.11
N ASN A 61 24.80 -23.78 -34.73
CA ASN A 61 23.48 -23.21 -34.42
C ASN A 61 23.09 -23.44 -32.96
N GLN A 62 23.28 -24.66 -32.44
CA GLN A 62 22.99 -24.97 -31.03
C GLN A 62 23.86 -24.14 -30.07
N GLN A 63 25.14 -23.95 -30.38
CA GLN A 63 26.04 -23.12 -29.59
C GLN A 63 25.59 -21.66 -29.58
N GLN A 64 25.27 -21.08 -30.73
CA GLN A 64 24.77 -19.70 -30.84
C GLN A 64 23.44 -19.51 -30.12
N TYR A 65 22.53 -20.47 -30.25
CA TYR A 65 21.25 -20.49 -29.54
C TYR A 65 21.46 -20.48 -28.02
N LYS A 66 22.28 -21.38 -27.48
CA LYS A 66 22.58 -21.43 -26.04
C LYS A 66 23.27 -20.17 -25.55
N ALA A 67 24.23 -19.63 -26.32
CA ALA A 67 24.89 -18.37 -25.98
C ALA A 67 23.88 -17.21 -25.89
N THR A 68 22.88 -17.18 -26.78
CA THR A 68 21.81 -16.19 -26.75
C THR A 68 20.91 -16.37 -25.53
N LEU A 69 20.50 -17.61 -25.21
CA LEU A 69 19.70 -17.88 -24.02
C LEU A 69 20.41 -17.50 -22.73
N HIS A 70 21.71 -17.80 -22.58
CA HIS A 70 22.48 -17.39 -21.40
C HIS A 70 22.49 -15.87 -21.22
N LYS A 71 22.72 -15.11 -22.30
CA LYS A 71 22.63 -13.63 -22.25
C LYS A 71 21.24 -13.16 -21.83
N MET A 72 20.18 -13.82 -22.31
CA MET A 72 18.81 -13.50 -21.89
C MET A 72 18.58 -13.81 -20.40
N VAL A 73 19.08 -14.93 -19.89
CA VAL A 73 18.99 -15.27 -18.45
C VAL A 73 19.70 -14.21 -17.61
N GLU A 74 20.92 -13.83 -17.96
CA GLU A 74 21.67 -12.77 -17.27
C GLU A 74 20.92 -11.45 -17.26
N LEU A 75 20.30 -11.07 -18.38
CA LEU A 75 19.45 -9.88 -18.46
C LEU A 75 18.25 -9.98 -17.52
N GLN A 76 17.50 -11.09 -17.55
CA GLN A 76 16.34 -11.28 -16.68
C GLN A 76 16.72 -11.27 -15.19
N GLN A 77 17.90 -11.77 -14.83
CA GLN A 77 18.41 -11.73 -13.45
C GLN A 77 18.72 -10.31 -12.99
N ARG A 78 19.36 -9.49 -13.84
CA ARG A 78 19.63 -8.07 -13.55
C ARG A 78 18.33 -7.28 -13.40
N GLU A 79 17.38 -7.50 -14.32
CA GLU A 79 16.06 -6.87 -14.27
C GLU A 79 15.27 -7.28 -13.03
N LEU A 80 15.34 -8.56 -12.63
CA LEU A 80 14.73 -9.03 -11.39
C LEU A 80 15.31 -8.32 -10.16
N ALA A 81 16.64 -8.20 -10.08
CA ALA A 81 17.29 -7.53 -8.95
C ALA A 81 16.82 -6.07 -8.83
N LEU A 82 16.80 -5.33 -9.93
CA LEU A 82 16.28 -3.95 -9.98
C LEU A 82 14.79 -3.89 -9.61
N ALA A 83 14.00 -4.86 -10.05
CA ALA A 83 12.58 -4.91 -9.75
C ALA A 83 12.31 -5.21 -8.27
N GLU A 84 13.11 -6.06 -7.64
CA GLU A 84 13.03 -6.40 -6.21
C GLU A 84 13.46 -5.23 -5.33
N GLU A 85 14.52 -4.49 -5.70
CA GLU A 85 14.90 -3.26 -5.01
C GLU A 85 13.78 -2.21 -5.06
N ASN A 86 13.18 -2.02 -6.24
CA ASN A 86 12.04 -1.14 -6.40
C ASN A 86 10.82 -1.59 -5.59
N LEU A 87 10.57 -2.90 -5.51
CA LEU A 87 9.50 -3.44 -4.67
C LEU A 87 9.72 -3.09 -3.20
N ALA A 88 10.93 -3.32 -2.68
CA ALA A 88 11.27 -2.98 -1.30
C ALA A 88 11.07 -1.49 -1.02
N ARG A 89 11.49 -0.62 -1.93
CA ARG A 89 11.27 0.84 -1.84
C ARG A 89 9.80 1.21 -1.79
N ILE A 90 8.98 0.66 -2.68
CA ILE A 90 7.53 0.96 -2.73
C ILE A 90 6.81 0.39 -1.49
N GLN A 91 7.26 -0.74 -0.94
CA GLN A 91 6.73 -1.28 0.32
C GLN A 91 6.99 -0.34 1.51
N VAL A 92 8.17 0.29 1.57
CA VAL A 92 8.46 1.32 2.59
C VAL A 92 7.54 2.53 2.42
N GLU A 93 7.32 2.99 1.18
CA GLU A 93 6.36 4.07 0.88
C GLU A 93 4.93 3.71 1.32
N LEU A 94 4.48 2.47 1.04
CA LEU A 94 3.18 1.97 1.47
C LEU A 94 3.05 1.99 3.00
N MET A 95 4.05 1.49 3.72
CA MET A 95 4.04 1.48 5.18
C MET A 95 3.97 2.91 5.75
N ALA A 96 4.67 3.87 5.15
CA ALA A 96 4.57 5.27 5.53
C ALA A 96 3.16 5.83 5.27
N ALA A 97 2.55 5.51 4.13
CA ALA A 97 1.19 5.94 3.80
C ALA A 97 0.15 5.36 4.78
N MET A 98 0.24 4.05 5.09
CA MET A 98 -0.64 3.39 6.05
C MET A 98 -0.50 3.96 7.46
N ARG A 99 0.74 4.25 7.91
CA ARG A 99 0.96 4.95 9.19
C ARG A 99 0.29 6.32 9.19
N SER A 100 0.44 7.08 8.10
CA SER A 100 -0.18 8.39 7.98
C SER A 100 -1.71 8.34 7.99
N GLU A 101 -2.33 7.33 7.35
CA GLU A 101 -3.77 7.10 7.41
C GLU A 101 -4.23 6.82 8.84
N LYS A 102 -3.54 5.91 9.54
CA LYS A 102 -3.84 5.56 10.93
C LYS A 102 -3.74 6.75 11.89
N ILE A 103 -2.74 7.61 11.72
CA ILE A 103 -2.60 8.83 12.52
C ILE A 103 -3.83 9.73 12.34
N VAL A 104 -4.31 9.92 11.11
CA VAL A 104 -5.47 10.78 10.86
C VAL A 104 -6.74 10.18 11.48
N ALA A 105 -6.92 8.86 11.41
CA ALA A 105 -8.02 8.18 12.09
C ALA A 105 -8.01 8.43 13.61
N HIS A 106 -6.85 8.26 14.25
CA HIS A 106 -6.72 8.54 15.69
C HIS A 106 -6.99 10.01 16.05
N VAL A 107 -6.57 10.96 15.21
CA VAL A 107 -6.86 12.38 15.42
C VAL A 107 -8.35 12.66 15.31
N ILE A 108 -9.04 12.04 14.35
CA ILE A 108 -10.51 12.15 14.21
C ILE A 108 -11.19 11.63 15.47
N ASP A 109 -10.83 10.44 15.95
CA ASP A 109 -11.40 9.83 17.16
C ASP A 109 -11.22 10.74 18.39
N ALA A 110 -10.01 11.25 18.59
CA ALA A 110 -9.72 12.17 19.68
C ALA A 110 -10.56 13.46 19.59
N LYS A 111 -10.76 14.00 18.38
CA LYS A 111 -11.56 15.20 18.16
C LYS A 111 -13.05 14.97 18.34
N MET A 112 -13.56 13.80 17.95
CA MET A 112 -14.94 13.40 18.22
C MET A 112 -15.19 13.27 19.72
N ALA A 113 -14.28 12.61 20.46
CA ALA A 113 -14.40 12.50 21.91
C ALA A 113 -14.40 13.86 22.61
N GLN A 114 -13.50 14.76 22.22
CA GLN A 114 -13.46 16.15 22.72
C GLN A 114 -14.78 16.89 22.45
N TRP A 115 -15.35 16.73 21.26
CA TRP A 115 -16.62 17.38 20.94
C TRP A 115 -17.77 16.80 21.77
N GLN A 116 -17.85 15.47 21.91
CA GLN A 116 -18.89 14.85 22.73
C GLN A 116 -18.84 15.33 24.18
N GLN A 117 -17.63 15.46 24.74
CA GLN A 117 -17.46 16.00 26.09
C GLN A 117 -17.98 17.44 26.20
N GLN A 118 -17.70 18.29 25.21
CA GLN A 118 -18.20 19.67 25.18
C GLN A 118 -19.73 19.73 25.08
N LEU A 119 -20.34 18.85 24.29
CA LEU A 119 -21.80 18.75 24.18
C LEU A 119 -22.42 18.34 25.51
N ASN A 120 -21.89 17.30 26.15
CA ASN A 120 -22.38 16.83 27.45
C ASN A 120 -22.27 17.92 28.53
N GLN A 121 -21.18 18.69 28.54
CA GLN A 121 -21.01 19.81 29.47
C GLN A 121 -22.02 20.94 29.24
N GLN A 122 -22.35 21.24 27.97
CA GLN A 122 -23.37 22.23 27.65
C GLN A 122 -24.76 21.76 28.05
N GLU A 123 -25.09 20.50 27.77
CA GLU A 123 -26.36 19.89 28.13
C GLU A 123 -26.56 19.85 29.65
N GLN A 124 -25.54 19.43 30.39
CA GLN A 124 -25.57 19.42 31.86
C GLN A 124 -25.82 20.82 32.43
N LYS A 125 -25.14 21.85 31.93
CA LYS A 125 -25.36 23.23 32.37
C LYS A 125 -26.80 23.71 32.15
N ILE A 126 -27.41 23.32 31.03
CA ILE A 126 -28.81 23.64 30.73
C ILE A 126 -29.74 22.94 31.72
N GLN A 127 -29.51 21.64 31.97
CA GLN A 127 -30.30 20.85 32.92
C GLN A 127 -30.19 21.39 34.35
N ASP A 128 -28.98 21.69 34.81
CA ASP A 128 -28.73 22.27 36.14
C ASP A 128 -29.42 23.64 36.30
N GLY A 129 -29.37 24.47 35.25
CA GLY A 129 -30.05 25.76 35.22
C GLY A 129 -31.58 25.63 35.31
N LEU A 130 -32.16 24.66 34.60
CA LEU A 130 -33.60 24.36 34.67
C LEU A 130 -34.01 23.82 36.06
N ALA A 131 -33.20 22.92 36.63
CA ALA A 131 -33.43 22.35 37.96
C ALA A 131 -33.37 23.42 39.06
N ALA A 132 -32.41 24.35 38.97
CA ALA A 132 -32.32 25.47 39.92
C ALA A 132 -33.56 26.39 39.84
N GLN A 133 -34.06 26.67 38.63
CA GLN A 133 -35.27 27.48 38.45
C GLN A 133 -36.53 26.79 38.96
N SER A 134 -36.69 25.49 38.71
CA SER A 134 -37.85 24.75 39.21
C SER A 134 -37.85 24.64 40.73
N TRP A 135 -36.68 24.43 41.34
CA TRP A 135 -36.50 24.44 42.78
C TRP A 135 -36.87 25.79 43.40
N TRP A 136 -36.39 26.90 42.82
CA TRP A 136 -36.74 28.24 43.28
C TRP A 136 -38.25 28.53 43.19
N ARG A 137 -38.91 28.10 42.11
CA ARG A 137 -40.37 28.24 41.96
C ARG A 137 -41.18 27.38 42.91
N ALA A 138 -40.62 26.28 43.41
CA ALA A 138 -41.29 25.40 44.37
C ALA A 138 -41.15 25.88 45.82
N GLN A 139 -40.29 26.86 46.09
CA GLN A 139 -40.06 27.43 47.43
C GLN A 139 -40.75 28.78 47.69
N GLY A 140 -41.33 29.41 46.66
CA GLY A 140 -42.21 30.57 46.77
C GLY A 140 -43.67 30.17 46.70
#